data_AF-A0A8T6FZ58-F1
#
_entry.id   AF-A0A8T6FZ58-F1
#
_cell.length_a   1.000
_cell.length_b   1.000
_cell.length_c   1.000
_cell.angle_alpha   90.00
_cell.angle_beta   90.00
_cell.angle_gamma   90.00
#
_symmetry.space_group_name_H-M   'P 1'
#
loop_
_entity.id
_entity.type
_entity.pdbx_description
1 polymer ?
#
loop_
_entity_poly.entity_id
_entity_poly.type
_entity_poly.pdbx_seq_one_letter_code
_entity_poly.pdbx_strand_id
1 'polypeptide(L)'
;MVTVEYERARGKRVLGGTENAGFQIGVQKTLPLSLEEAWALIVEPAGRALWLGTVPDLRWEKGAAYETAEGARGEIRSFTPQKLVRLTWQPPDFSAPSTLQVYLTPSGDKTALQFHQEKLASAEVREEMRAHWREVLQKLAELAETEE
;
A
#
# COMPACT_ATOMS: atom_id res chain seq x y z
N MET A 1 -5.78 2.21 33.56
CA MET A 1 -5.60 3.08 32.39
C MET A 1 -5.71 2.19 31.17
N VAL A 2 -6.72 2.42 30.33
CA VAL A 2 -7.16 1.51 29.27
C VAL A 2 -6.47 1.90 27.96
N THR A 3 -5.67 1.01 27.38
CA THR A 3 -5.38 1.03 25.94
C THR A 3 -5.58 -0.39 25.42
N VAL A 4 -6.79 -0.63 24.94
CA VAL A 4 -7.16 -1.82 24.16
C VAL A 4 -6.67 -1.56 22.75
N GLU A 5 -5.56 -2.18 22.32
CA GLU A 5 -5.19 -2.19 20.90
C GLU A 5 -4.94 -3.62 20.41
N TYR A 6 -6.03 -4.17 19.89
CA TYR A 6 -6.08 -4.91 18.63
C TYR A 6 -5.33 -6.26 18.52
N GLU A 7 -5.79 -7.25 19.29
CA GLU A 7 -5.81 -8.63 18.83
C GLU A 7 -6.81 -8.78 17.67
N ARG A 8 -6.29 -8.91 16.43
CA ARG A 8 -6.74 -9.84 15.36
C ARG A 8 -6.46 -9.27 13.97
N ALA A 9 -5.43 -9.81 13.33
CA ALA A 9 -5.52 -10.23 11.93
C ALA A 9 -4.84 -11.59 11.82
N ARG A 10 -5.64 -12.62 11.52
CA ARG A 10 -5.21 -14.01 11.39
C ARG A 10 -4.18 -14.16 10.27
N GLY A 11 -3.03 -14.71 10.62
CA GLY A 11 -2.08 -15.30 9.67
C GLY A 11 -1.47 -16.59 10.20
N LYS A 12 -2.26 -17.51 10.77
CA LYS A 12 -1.76 -18.84 11.14
C LYS A 12 -1.87 -19.79 9.95
N ARG A 13 -0.77 -19.96 9.21
CA ARG A 13 -0.33 -21.25 8.68
C ARG A 13 1.20 -21.30 8.70
N VAL A 14 1.70 -22.02 9.71
CA VAL A 14 3.08 -22.47 9.90
C VAL A 14 3.34 -23.64 8.94
N LEU A 15 4.52 -23.70 8.31
CA LEU A 15 5.31 -24.91 7.97
C LEU A 15 6.53 -24.47 7.13
N GLY A 16 7.74 -24.61 7.68
CA GLY A 16 9.00 -24.18 7.05
C GLY A 16 9.52 -22.86 7.61
N GLY A 17 10.07 -22.91 8.84
CA GLY A 17 10.70 -21.76 9.48
C GLY A 17 11.83 -21.21 8.61
N THR A 18 11.63 -20.03 8.07
CA THR A 18 12.69 -19.04 8.00
C THR A 18 12.36 -18.01 9.06
N GLU A 19 13.26 -17.81 10.01
CA GLU A 19 13.22 -16.80 11.07
C GLU A 19 13.33 -15.37 10.49
N ASN A 20 12.50 -15.06 9.49
CA ASN A 20 12.56 -13.82 8.71
C ASN A 20 11.16 -13.30 8.34
N ALA A 21 10.15 -13.65 9.15
CA ALA A 21 8.82 -13.08 9.02
C ALA A 21 8.86 -11.62 9.51
N GLY A 22 9.36 -10.74 8.65
CA GLY A 22 9.42 -9.30 8.95
C GLY A 22 8.07 -8.74 9.36
N PHE A 23 8.09 -7.57 10.00
CA PHE A 23 6.88 -6.92 10.52
C PHE A 23 5.91 -6.57 9.38
N GLN A 24 4.62 -6.47 9.73
CA GLN A 24 3.56 -6.13 8.78
C GLN A 24 2.65 -5.04 9.36
N ILE A 25 2.09 -4.25 8.45
CA ILE A 25 1.13 -3.19 8.74
C ILE A 25 0.01 -3.22 7.73
N GLY A 26 -1.20 -2.96 8.21
CA GLY A 26 -2.37 -2.76 7.37
C GLY A 26 -3.08 -1.49 7.81
N VAL A 27 -3.28 -0.56 6.90
CA VAL A 27 -4.10 0.64 7.12
C VAL A 27 -5.17 0.69 6.05
N GLN A 28 -6.36 1.15 6.42
CA GLN A 28 -7.48 1.29 5.51
C GLN A 28 -8.17 2.63 5.68
N LYS A 29 -8.74 3.15 4.59
CA LYS A 29 -9.63 4.30 4.60
C LYS A 29 -10.72 4.11 3.57
N THR A 30 -11.93 4.49 3.91
CA THR A 30 -13.07 4.51 2.98
C THR A 30 -13.09 5.86 2.27
N LEU A 31 -13.04 5.82 0.94
CA LEU A 31 -13.16 6.97 0.06
C LEU A 31 -14.62 7.11 -0.39
N PRO A 32 -15.16 8.34 -0.49
CA PRO A 32 -16.50 8.59 -1.02
C PRO A 32 -16.56 8.46 -2.56
N LEU A 33 -15.80 7.51 -3.12
CA LEU A 33 -15.66 7.28 -4.56
C LEU A 33 -16.18 5.90 -4.94
N SER A 34 -16.68 5.79 -6.17
CA SER A 34 -16.98 4.52 -6.80
C SER A 34 -15.72 3.67 -6.94
N LEU A 35 -15.87 2.36 -7.12
CA LEU A 35 -14.72 1.45 -7.27
C LEU A 35 -13.82 1.84 -8.45
N GLU A 36 -14.44 2.32 -9.54
CA GLU A 36 -13.75 2.75 -10.76
C GLU A 36 -12.94 4.02 -10.54
N GLU A 37 -13.51 5.01 -9.85
CA GLU A 37 -12.87 6.28 -9.51
C GLU A 37 -11.73 6.08 -8.51
N ALA A 38 -11.97 5.30 -7.45
CA ALA A 38 -10.92 4.95 -6.49
C ALA A 38 -9.78 4.16 -7.16
N TRP A 39 -10.11 3.32 -8.16
CA TRP A 39 -9.10 2.62 -8.94
C TRP A 39 -8.31 3.56 -9.84
N ALA A 40 -8.99 4.47 -10.54
CA ALA A 40 -8.36 5.50 -11.37
C ALA A 40 -7.36 6.31 -10.53
N LEU A 41 -7.76 6.77 -9.35
CA LEU A 41 -6.92 7.54 -8.44
C LEU A 41 -5.62 6.79 -8.05
N ILE A 42 -5.64 5.46 -7.93
CA ILE A 42 -4.44 4.66 -7.61
C ILE A 42 -3.50 4.49 -8.80
N VAL A 43 -4.06 4.40 -10.01
CA VAL A 43 -3.34 4.14 -11.27
C VAL A 43 -2.86 5.44 -11.92
N GLU A 44 -3.63 6.50 -11.78
CA GLU A 44 -3.40 7.80 -12.39
C GLU A 44 -2.20 8.51 -11.79
N PRO A 45 -1.48 9.32 -12.59
CA PRO A 45 -0.25 9.98 -12.14
C PRO A 45 -0.44 10.82 -10.88
N ALA A 46 -1.58 11.50 -10.73
CA ALA A 46 -1.88 12.37 -9.61
C ALA A 46 -1.92 11.61 -8.28
N GLY A 47 -2.81 10.61 -8.15
CA GLY A 47 -2.90 9.83 -6.92
C GLY A 47 -1.72 8.85 -6.76
N ARG A 48 -1.19 8.29 -7.85
CA ARG A 48 0.04 7.48 -7.81
C ARG A 48 1.24 8.23 -7.23
N ALA A 49 1.43 9.50 -7.61
CA ALA A 49 2.49 10.32 -7.06
C ALA A 49 2.38 10.51 -5.54
N LEU A 50 1.17 10.44 -4.97
CA LEU A 50 0.95 10.58 -3.53
C LEU A 50 1.38 9.34 -2.73
N TRP A 51 1.21 8.12 -3.27
CA TRP A 51 1.48 6.88 -2.52
C TRP A 51 2.72 6.13 -2.98
N LEU A 52 3.00 6.10 -4.28
CA LEU A 52 4.16 5.42 -4.86
C LEU A 52 5.31 6.38 -5.11
N GLY A 53 5.01 7.67 -5.26
CA GLY A 53 5.96 8.68 -5.70
C GLY A 53 5.99 8.84 -7.21
N THR A 54 6.93 9.64 -7.70
CA THR A 54 7.01 9.97 -9.13
C THR A 54 7.75 8.87 -9.89
N VAL A 55 7.03 8.10 -10.71
CA VAL A 55 7.60 7.06 -11.57
C VAL A 55 7.38 7.39 -13.05
N PRO A 56 8.41 7.85 -13.78
CA PRO A 56 8.26 8.29 -15.16
C PRO A 56 7.99 7.15 -16.16
N ASP A 57 8.57 5.95 -15.98
CA ASP A 57 8.39 4.78 -16.88
C ASP A 57 7.72 3.60 -16.15
N LEU A 58 6.64 3.85 -15.38
CA LEU A 58 5.94 2.76 -14.71
C LEU A 58 5.14 1.91 -15.70
N ARG A 59 5.41 0.60 -15.72
CA ARG A 59 4.62 -0.37 -16.45
C ARG A 59 3.87 -1.27 -15.49
N TRP A 60 2.55 -1.34 -15.64
CA TRP A 60 1.68 -2.23 -14.85
C TRP A 60 1.73 -3.68 -15.36
N GLU A 61 2.94 -4.19 -15.59
CA GLU A 61 3.19 -5.53 -16.11
C GLU A 61 3.85 -6.39 -15.03
N LYS A 62 3.42 -7.65 -14.91
CA LYS A 62 4.02 -8.57 -13.96
C LYS A 62 5.52 -8.78 -14.29
N GLY A 63 6.38 -8.50 -13.32
CA GLY A 63 7.84 -8.55 -13.47
C GLY A 63 8.47 -7.24 -13.94
N ALA A 64 7.69 -6.19 -14.18
CA ALA A 64 8.24 -4.88 -14.52
C ALA A 64 8.87 -4.24 -13.28
N ALA A 65 10.17 -3.98 -13.35
CA ALA A 65 10.88 -3.18 -12.36
C ALA A 65 10.55 -1.70 -12.56
N TYR A 66 10.52 -0.95 -11.46
CA TYR A 66 10.32 0.49 -11.49
C TYR A 66 11.26 1.18 -10.48
N GLU A 67 11.58 2.43 -10.75
CA GLU A 67 12.35 3.30 -9.86
C GLU A 67 11.62 4.65 -9.78
N THR A 68 11.40 5.11 -8.55
CA THR A 68 10.81 6.41 -8.28
C THR A 68 11.91 7.48 -8.31
N ALA A 69 11.53 8.73 -8.61
CA ALA A 69 12.44 9.86 -8.53
C ALA A 69 13.02 10.07 -7.12
N GLU A 70 12.29 9.62 -6.09
CA GLU A 70 12.74 9.62 -4.69
C GLU A 70 13.78 8.50 -4.38
N GLY A 71 14.11 7.67 -5.36
CA GLY A 71 15.10 6.60 -5.23
C GLY A 71 14.55 5.27 -4.71
N ALA A 72 13.22 5.16 -4.54
CA ALA A 72 12.60 3.89 -4.16
C ALA A 72 12.48 2.98 -5.38
N ARG A 73 12.92 1.73 -5.24
CA ARG A 73 12.93 0.74 -6.32
C ARG A 73 11.94 -0.37 -6.04
N GLY A 74 11.45 -1.01 -7.08
CA GLY A 74 10.45 -2.05 -6.93
C GLY A 74 10.20 -2.87 -8.17
N GLU A 75 9.29 -3.83 -8.04
CA GLU A 75 8.83 -4.69 -9.12
C GLU A 75 7.33 -4.93 -8.97
N ILE A 76 6.57 -4.81 -10.06
CA ILE A 76 5.16 -5.14 -10.08
C ILE A 76 5.00 -6.67 -10.04
N ARG A 77 4.39 -7.20 -8.98
CA ARG A 77 4.18 -8.65 -8.80
C ARG A 77 2.82 -9.09 -9.33
N SER A 78 1.79 -8.27 -9.17
CA SER A 78 0.45 -8.53 -9.68
C SER A 78 -0.31 -7.22 -9.81
N PHE A 79 -1.09 -7.10 -10.87
CA PHE A 79 -1.95 -5.95 -11.12
C PHE A 79 -3.30 -6.48 -11.57
N THR A 80 -4.30 -6.39 -10.69
CA THR A 80 -5.66 -6.83 -10.96
C THR A 80 -6.56 -5.59 -10.94
N PRO A 81 -7.08 -5.18 -12.10
CA PRO A 81 -7.98 -4.04 -12.24
C PRO A 81 -9.09 -4.02 -11.18
N GLN A 82 -9.32 -2.85 -10.58
CA GLN A 82 -10.40 -2.59 -9.62
C GLN A 82 -10.41 -3.52 -8.39
N LYS A 83 -9.27 -4.12 -8.04
CA LYS A 83 -9.23 -5.13 -6.96
C LYS A 83 -7.96 -5.10 -6.14
N LEU A 84 -6.81 -5.24 -6.79
CA LEU A 84 -5.53 -5.42 -6.10
C LEU A 84 -4.36 -4.96 -6.96
N VAL A 85 -3.49 -4.16 -6.37
CA VAL A 85 -2.13 -3.92 -6.86
C VAL A 85 -1.14 -4.52 -5.87
N ARG A 86 -0.28 -5.41 -6.33
CA ARG A 86 0.81 -5.98 -5.53
C ARG A 86 2.13 -5.69 -6.20
N LEU A 87 3.04 -5.09 -5.45
CA LEU A 87 4.37 -4.76 -5.90
C LEU A 87 5.38 -4.91 -4.76
N THR A 88 6.66 -4.96 -5.09
CA THR A 88 7.73 -4.82 -4.09
C THR A 88 8.17 -3.38 -4.03
N TRP A 89 8.38 -2.85 -2.83
CA TRP A 89 8.82 -1.49 -2.58
C TRP A 89 10.06 -1.51 -1.69
N GLN A 90 11.12 -0.88 -2.16
CA GLN A 90 12.42 -0.79 -1.50
C GLN A 90 12.91 0.67 -1.57
N PRO A 91 12.61 1.50 -0.56
CA PRO A 91 13.25 2.79 -0.42
C PRO A 91 14.77 2.62 -0.19
N PRO A 92 15.58 3.64 -0.47
CA PRO A 92 17.04 3.56 -0.30
C PRO A 92 17.47 3.24 1.13
N ASP A 93 16.68 3.62 2.12
CA ASP A 93 16.92 3.32 3.54
C ASP A 93 16.66 1.86 3.93
N PHE A 94 16.02 1.07 3.05
CA PHE A 94 15.68 -0.32 3.34
C PHE A 94 16.74 -1.28 2.81
N SER A 95 17.33 -2.07 3.70
CA SER A 95 18.28 -3.13 3.36
C SER A 95 17.67 -4.26 2.51
N ALA A 96 16.34 -4.43 2.53
CA ALA A 96 15.63 -5.46 1.78
C ALA A 96 14.28 -4.94 1.25
N PRO A 97 13.78 -5.47 0.12
CA PRO A 97 12.50 -5.06 -0.43
C PRO A 97 11.34 -5.54 0.44
N SER A 98 10.42 -4.63 0.72
CA SER A 98 9.13 -4.94 1.33
C SER A 98 8.10 -5.30 0.26
N THR A 99 7.07 -6.07 0.62
CA THR A 99 5.92 -6.29 -0.28
C THR A 99 4.83 -5.29 0.09
N LEU A 100 4.38 -4.49 -0.88
CA LEU A 100 3.25 -3.58 -0.72
C LEU A 100 2.06 -4.10 -1.54
N GLN A 101 0.91 -4.14 -0.90
CA GLN A 101 -0.35 -4.63 -1.44
C GLN A 101 -1.43 -3.58 -1.21
N VAL A 102 -2.02 -3.11 -2.29
CA VAL A 102 -3.10 -2.11 -2.29
C VAL A 102 -4.38 -2.82 -2.72
N TYR A 103 -5.31 -2.98 -1.79
CA TYR A 103 -6.62 -3.60 -2.04
C TYR A 103 -7.69 -2.54 -2.13
N LEU A 104 -8.60 -2.72 -3.08
CA LEU A 104 -9.83 -1.95 -3.18
C LEU A 104 -11.01 -2.88 -2.93
N THR A 105 -11.85 -2.50 -1.98
CA THR A 105 -13.07 -3.26 -1.63
C THR A 105 -14.28 -2.35 -1.79
N PRO A 106 -15.23 -2.68 -2.66
CA PRO A 106 -16.46 -1.90 -2.80
C PRO A 106 -17.30 -1.98 -1.52
N SER A 107 -17.89 -0.87 -1.12
CA SER A 107 -18.69 -0.71 0.09
C SER A 107 -19.90 0.19 -0.19
N GLY A 108 -20.89 -0.36 -0.90
CA GLY A 108 -22.01 0.42 -1.43
C GLY A 108 -21.52 1.38 -2.53
N ASP A 109 -21.92 2.65 -2.43
CA ASP A 109 -21.48 3.74 -3.32
C ASP A 109 -20.07 4.28 -2.99
N LYS A 110 -19.36 3.64 -2.05
CA LYS A 110 -18.04 4.02 -1.57
C LYS A 110 -17.04 2.89 -1.77
N THR A 111 -15.75 3.21 -1.64
CA THR A 111 -14.68 2.22 -1.79
C THR A 111 -13.72 2.25 -0.61
N ALA A 112 -13.52 1.10 0.03
CA ALA A 112 -12.50 0.93 1.04
C ALA A 112 -11.15 0.62 0.38
N LEU A 113 -10.21 1.55 0.54
CA LEU A 113 -8.83 1.44 0.09
C LEU A 113 -7.95 0.97 1.25
N GLN A 114 -7.26 -0.15 1.08
CA GLN A 114 -6.39 -0.72 2.10
C GLN A 114 -4.96 -0.87 1.59
N PHE A 115 -4.01 -0.28 2.30
CA PHE A 115 -2.58 -0.52 2.11
C PHE A 115 -2.11 -1.56 3.12
N HIS A 116 -1.51 -2.62 2.63
CA HIS A 116 -0.91 -3.67 3.41
C HIS A 116 0.55 -3.81 2.99
N GLN A 117 1.47 -3.57 3.93
CA GLN A 117 2.89 -3.77 3.72
C GLN A 117 3.42 -4.85 4.66
N GLU A 118 4.28 -5.71 4.15
CA GLU A 118 4.91 -6.83 4.86
C GLU A 118 6.42 -6.86 4.58
N LYS A 119 7.15 -7.66 5.37
CA LYS A 119 8.63 -7.74 5.36
C LYS A 119 9.30 -6.44 5.80
N LEU A 120 8.74 -5.80 6.82
CA LEU A 120 9.35 -4.65 7.47
C LEU A 120 10.46 -5.11 8.42
N ALA A 121 11.52 -4.32 8.51
CA ALA A 121 12.73 -4.70 9.26
C ALA A 121 12.51 -4.74 10.78
N SER A 122 11.64 -3.88 11.33
CA SER A 122 11.48 -3.69 12.78
C SER A 122 10.12 -3.12 13.15
N ALA A 123 9.76 -3.19 14.43
CA ALA A 123 8.52 -2.60 14.95
C ALA A 123 8.49 -1.06 14.80
N GLU A 124 9.64 -0.40 14.95
CA GLU A 124 9.80 1.05 14.75
C GLU A 124 9.46 1.45 13.31
N VAL A 125 10.12 0.82 12.34
CA VAL A 125 9.81 0.98 10.90
C VAL A 125 8.33 0.70 10.62
N ARG A 126 7.72 -0.26 11.31
CA ARG A 126 6.28 -0.51 11.21
C ARG A 126 5.44 0.68 11.63
N GLU A 127 5.70 1.30 12.78
CA GLU A 127 4.92 2.46 13.20
C GLU A 127 5.19 3.69 12.30
N GLU A 128 6.43 3.87 11.83
CA GLU A 128 6.77 4.91 10.85
C GLU A 128 5.99 4.72 9.54
N MET A 129 6.01 3.51 8.97
CA MET A 129 5.24 3.19 7.77
C MET A 129 3.74 3.30 8.01
N ARG A 130 3.24 2.89 9.18
CA ARG A 130 1.83 3.08 9.54
C ARG A 130 1.44 4.55 9.51
N ALA A 131 2.25 5.45 10.06
CA ALA A 131 2.01 6.89 10.00
C ALA A 131 2.07 7.40 8.56
N HIS A 132 3.09 7.01 7.80
CA HIS A 132 3.25 7.37 6.39
C HIS A 132 2.03 6.96 5.55
N TRP A 133 1.61 5.70 5.60
CA TRP A 133 0.46 5.23 4.80
C TRP A 133 -0.87 5.83 5.27
N ARG A 134 -1.01 6.17 6.55
CA ARG A 134 -2.18 6.92 7.03
C ARG A 134 -2.24 8.32 6.44
N GLU A 135 -1.09 9.00 6.37
CA GLU A 135 -1.00 10.32 5.75
C GLU A 135 -1.27 10.23 4.23
N VAL A 136 -0.71 9.24 3.55
CA VAL A 136 -0.98 8.97 2.14
C VAL A 136 -2.48 8.74 1.91
N LEU A 137 -3.12 7.86 2.69
CA LEU A 137 -4.57 7.63 2.62
C LEU A 137 -5.36 8.91 2.88
N GLN A 138 -4.87 9.79 3.74
CA GLN A 138 -5.50 11.09 3.98
C GLN A 138 -5.43 11.97 2.73
N LYS A 139 -4.24 12.14 2.14
CA LYS A 139 -4.05 12.93 0.91
C LYS A 139 -4.87 12.39 -0.26
N LEU A 140 -4.97 11.06 -0.40
CA LEU A 140 -5.81 10.43 -1.43
C LEU A 140 -7.30 10.73 -1.23
N ALA A 141 -7.75 10.79 0.03
CA ALA A 141 -9.12 11.18 0.34
C ALA A 141 -9.38 12.67 0.06
N GLU A 142 -8.45 13.54 0.41
CA GLU A 142 -8.54 14.97 0.10
C GLU A 142 -8.57 15.22 -1.41
N LEU A 143 -7.76 14.47 -2.18
CA LEU A 143 -7.79 14.51 -3.64
C LEU A 143 -9.15 14.04 -4.18
N ALA A 144 -9.69 12.94 -3.64
CA ALA A 144 -11.01 12.43 -4.00
C ALA A 144 -12.14 13.42 -3.70
N GLU A 145 -12.03 14.22 -2.64
CA GLU A 145 -12.99 15.27 -2.30
C GLU A 145 -12.83 16.53 -3.19
N THR A 146 -11.68 16.70 -3.85
CA THR A 146 -11.39 17.87 -4.70
C THR A 146 -11.86 17.69 -6.15
N GLU A 147 -12.11 16.45 -6.59
CA GLU A 147 -12.61 16.15 -7.94
C GLU A 147 -14.15 16.15 -8.05
N GLU A 148 -14.87 16.62 -7.00
CA GLU A 148 -16.35 16.81 -7.00
C GLU A 148 -16.80 18.18 -7.55
#